data_AF-A0A6J7IC35-F1
#
_entry.id   AF-A0A6J7IC35-F1
#
_cell.length_a   1.000
_cell.length_b   1.000
_cell.length_c   1.000
_cell.angle_alpha   90.00
_cell.angle_beta   90.00
_cell.angle_gamma   90.00
#
_symmetry.space_group_name_H-M   'P 1'
#
loop_
_entity.id
_entity.type
_entity.pdbx_description
1 polymer ?
#
loop_
_entity_poly.entity_id
_entity_poly.type
_entity_poly.pdbx_seq_one_letter_code
_entity_poly.pdbx_strand_id
1 'polypeptide(L)'
;MSTLLTASEDVIHGVIGAMRFIATAGATRPFEGPEAAMVNAMALTFESGRSGLAIGGSVLTPHGDWTTEDLALSELRRLLPDARSRHEAVVAATLCVLMSDEFDPAGEEALLALADELGVDSEAAAVIEQICNDSAAVAGSDLFRHFLAERSDVSLEVITDRMSRLEDPLTTPTDEYEAYVNLLNRCPDGSVGAELVRFYRHTGYDIPGTPGLPPLSVLGNHDLHHILAGYSTSNVDEVNVAMYTASNSTDGGMYYLAVVLMQWHHNVKLSPFEPAHCVLDPTQLAEAAWRGASTGFDVSDRSWDWKAILPESLVEVRAELDITPGGTVPIGGKWDALGRGLD
;
A
#
# COMPACT_ATOMS: atom_id res chain seq x y z
N MET A 1 -10.83 0.25 -10.03
CA MET A 1 -11.71 -0.37 -9.02
C MET A 1 -11.14 -1.75 -8.74
N SER A 2 -10.63 -1.97 -7.52
CA SER A 2 -10.07 -3.28 -7.11
C SER A 2 -11.10 -4.37 -7.34
N THR A 3 -10.78 -5.40 -8.15
CA THR A 3 -11.80 -6.41 -8.47
C THR A 3 -11.97 -7.49 -7.44
N LEU A 4 -11.12 -7.55 -6.42
CA LEU A 4 -11.23 -8.53 -5.36
C LEU A 4 -12.61 -8.55 -4.68
N LEU A 5 -13.30 -7.39 -4.59
CA LEU A 5 -14.64 -7.30 -4.01
C LEU A 5 -15.78 -7.68 -4.97
N THR A 6 -15.54 -7.64 -6.28
CA THR A 6 -16.54 -7.94 -7.32
C THR A 6 -16.27 -9.25 -8.07
N ALA A 7 -15.12 -9.88 -7.80
CA ALA A 7 -14.67 -11.11 -8.42
C ALA A 7 -15.58 -12.31 -8.11
N SER A 8 -15.46 -13.38 -8.89
CA SER A 8 -16.09 -14.66 -8.56
C SER A 8 -15.47 -15.24 -7.29
N GLU A 9 -16.19 -16.13 -6.61
CA GLU A 9 -15.67 -16.89 -5.47
C GLU A 9 -14.39 -17.66 -5.84
N ASP A 10 -14.36 -18.30 -7.02
CA ASP A 10 -13.17 -18.99 -7.53
C ASP A 10 -11.94 -18.07 -7.62
N VAL A 11 -12.11 -16.84 -8.12
CA VAL A 11 -10.99 -15.89 -8.23
C VAL A 11 -10.49 -15.45 -6.86
N ILE A 12 -11.40 -15.22 -5.90
CA ILE A 12 -11.00 -14.89 -4.53
C ILE A 12 -10.25 -16.07 -3.89
N HIS A 13 -10.72 -17.30 -4.08
CA HIS A 13 -9.98 -18.51 -3.66
C HIS A 13 -8.62 -18.61 -4.33
N GLY A 14 -8.52 -18.28 -5.62
CA GLY A 14 -7.27 -18.25 -6.36
C GLY A 14 -6.27 -17.23 -5.80
N VAL A 15 -6.74 -16.03 -5.45
CA VAL A 15 -5.88 -14.98 -4.87
C VAL A 15 -5.39 -15.35 -3.48
N ILE A 16 -6.28 -15.79 -2.58
CA ILE A 16 -5.86 -16.27 -1.25
C ILE A 16 -4.95 -17.50 -1.37
N GLY A 17 -5.24 -18.37 -2.33
CA GLY A 17 -4.39 -19.49 -2.70
C GLY A 17 -2.98 -19.06 -3.11
N ALA A 18 -2.86 -18.04 -3.95
CA ALA A 18 -1.56 -17.51 -4.37
C ALA A 18 -0.76 -16.99 -3.17
N MET A 19 -1.40 -16.25 -2.25
CA MET A 19 -0.73 -15.83 -1.02
C MET A 19 -0.30 -17.02 -0.15
N ARG A 20 -1.15 -18.04 -0.01
CA ARG A 20 -0.83 -19.28 0.71
C ARG A 20 0.34 -20.03 0.06
N PHE A 21 0.41 -20.04 -1.28
CA PHE A 21 1.52 -20.64 -2.02
C PHE A 21 2.86 -20.00 -1.65
N ILE A 22 2.88 -18.67 -1.50
CA ILE A 22 4.06 -17.94 -1.01
C ILE A 22 4.35 -18.26 0.46
N ALA A 23 3.34 -18.19 1.33
CA ALA A 23 3.51 -18.49 2.76
C ALA A 23 4.05 -19.91 3.03
N THR A 24 3.80 -20.84 2.10
CA THR A 24 4.31 -22.22 2.14
C THR A 24 5.54 -22.46 1.28
N ALA A 25 6.11 -21.40 0.68
CA ALA A 25 7.25 -21.46 -0.23
C ALA A 25 7.11 -22.57 -1.28
N GLY A 26 6.00 -22.56 -2.03
CA GLY A 26 5.74 -23.57 -3.05
C GLY A 26 5.33 -24.94 -2.48
N ALA A 27 4.66 -24.96 -1.32
CA ALA A 27 4.33 -26.18 -0.56
C ALA A 27 5.54 -26.93 0.03
N THR A 28 6.69 -26.27 0.17
CA THR A 28 7.89 -26.86 0.78
C THR A 28 7.93 -26.75 2.32
N ARG A 29 7.14 -25.84 2.90
CA ARG A 29 7.01 -25.66 4.36
C ARG A 29 5.54 -25.65 4.82
N PRO A 30 5.24 -25.97 6.10
CA PRO A 30 3.87 -25.98 6.59
C PRO A 30 3.24 -24.58 6.55
N PHE A 31 1.91 -24.53 6.39
CA PHE A 31 1.16 -23.27 6.43
C PHE A 31 0.90 -22.84 7.88
N GLU A 32 1.94 -22.30 8.52
CA GLU A 32 1.96 -21.84 9.90
C GLU A 32 2.81 -20.56 10.01
N GLY A 33 2.74 -19.85 11.15
CA GLY A 33 3.55 -18.66 11.40
C GLY A 33 2.93 -17.33 10.96
N PRO A 34 3.70 -16.23 10.98
CA PRO A 34 3.22 -14.88 10.69
C PRO A 34 2.61 -14.72 9.28
N GLU A 35 3.20 -15.33 8.26
CA GLU A 35 2.69 -15.28 6.89
C GLU A 35 1.35 -16.01 6.78
N ALA A 36 1.21 -17.17 7.41
CA ALA A 36 -0.06 -17.87 7.47
C ALA A 36 -1.13 -17.04 8.23
N ALA A 37 -0.74 -16.32 9.29
CA ALA A 37 -1.66 -15.42 10.00
C ALA A 37 -2.12 -14.27 9.09
N MET A 38 -1.24 -13.69 8.27
CA MET A 38 -1.58 -12.69 7.26
C MET A 38 -2.60 -13.21 6.24
N VAL A 39 -2.31 -14.38 5.64
CA VAL A 39 -3.22 -15.00 4.66
C VAL A 39 -4.58 -15.31 5.27
N ASN A 40 -4.61 -15.81 6.51
CA ASN A 40 -5.86 -16.06 7.23
C ASN A 40 -6.63 -14.77 7.51
N ALA A 41 -5.96 -13.70 7.94
CA ALA A 41 -6.62 -12.41 8.20
C ALA A 41 -7.24 -11.83 6.92
N MET A 42 -6.50 -11.86 5.80
CA MET A 42 -7.01 -11.43 4.50
C MET A 42 -8.24 -12.24 4.08
N ALA A 43 -8.19 -13.57 4.21
CA ALA A 43 -9.31 -14.44 3.88
C ALA A 43 -10.55 -14.13 4.73
N LEU A 44 -10.40 -14.00 6.06
CA LEU A 44 -11.49 -13.69 6.97
C LEU A 44 -12.14 -12.34 6.67
N THR A 45 -11.34 -11.34 6.27
CA THR A 45 -11.87 -10.02 5.91
C THR A 45 -12.68 -10.08 4.61
N PHE A 46 -12.25 -10.84 3.61
CA PHE A 46 -13.03 -11.05 2.39
C PHE A 46 -14.34 -11.82 2.66
N GLU A 47 -14.31 -12.85 3.51
CA GLU A 47 -15.53 -13.57 3.94
C GLU A 47 -16.51 -12.63 4.65
N SER A 48 -16.01 -11.81 5.58
CA SER A 48 -16.82 -10.87 6.35
C SER A 48 -17.44 -9.78 5.46
N GLY A 49 -16.71 -9.35 4.42
CA GLY A 49 -17.19 -8.38 3.44
C GLY A 49 -18.22 -8.94 2.46
N ARG A 50 -18.39 -10.27 2.36
CA ARG A 50 -19.25 -10.90 1.36
C ARG A 50 -20.09 -12.04 1.94
N SER A 51 -21.36 -11.74 2.20
CA SER A 51 -22.33 -12.72 2.69
C SER A 51 -22.36 -13.99 1.83
N GLY A 52 -22.08 -15.14 2.46
CA GLY A 52 -22.16 -16.45 1.84
C GLY A 52 -20.86 -16.95 1.20
N LEU A 53 -19.79 -16.14 1.19
CA LEU A 53 -18.46 -16.58 0.80
C LEU A 53 -17.84 -17.42 1.95
N ALA A 54 -17.31 -18.59 1.62
CA ALA A 54 -16.52 -19.41 2.52
C ALA A 54 -15.20 -19.78 1.82
N ILE A 55 -14.12 -19.14 2.23
CA ILE A 55 -12.74 -19.44 1.85
C ILE A 55 -12.18 -20.57 2.74
N GLY A 56 -12.75 -20.73 3.95
CA GLY A 56 -12.52 -21.87 4.83
C GLY A 56 -12.68 -23.22 4.12
N GLY A 57 -11.57 -23.98 4.03
CA GLY A 57 -11.49 -25.21 3.25
C GLY A 57 -10.04 -25.67 3.03
N SER A 58 -9.77 -26.42 1.96
CA SER A 58 -8.44 -26.96 1.66
C SER A 58 -7.34 -25.89 1.53
N VAL A 59 -7.69 -24.68 1.09
CA VAL A 59 -6.74 -23.56 0.92
C VAL A 59 -6.14 -23.10 2.26
N LEU A 60 -6.91 -23.02 3.34
CA LEU A 60 -6.43 -22.47 4.62
C LEU A 60 -5.99 -23.53 5.64
N THR A 61 -6.03 -24.82 5.28
CA THR A 61 -5.60 -25.88 6.20
C THR A 61 -4.07 -26.09 6.18
N PRO A 62 -3.45 -26.42 7.35
CA PRO A 62 -1.99 -26.62 7.47
C PRO A 62 -1.41 -27.64 6.47
N HIS A 63 -2.21 -28.65 6.12
CA HIS A 63 -1.86 -29.73 5.20
C HIS A 63 -2.83 -29.81 4.03
N GLY A 64 -3.33 -28.67 3.55
CA GLY A 64 -4.28 -28.59 2.44
C GLY A 64 -3.96 -29.47 1.25
N ASP A 65 -4.92 -29.63 0.34
CA ASP A 65 -4.82 -30.57 -0.79
C ASP A 65 -3.64 -30.27 -1.74
N TRP A 66 -2.96 -29.12 -1.58
CA TRP A 66 -1.84 -28.66 -2.40
C TRP A 66 -0.51 -29.14 -1.82
N THR A 67 -0.30 -30.46 -1.89
CA THR A 67 0.86 -31.12 -1.27
C THR A 67 2.15 -31.00 -2.07
N THR A 68 2.09 -30.48 -3.29
CA THR A 68 3.26 -30.26 -4.16
C THR A 68 3.11 -28.95 -4.91
N GLU A 69 4.23 -28.37 -5.33
CA GLU A 69 4.29 -27.14 -6.13
C GLU A 69 3.45 -27.27 -7.42
N ASP A 70 3.71 -28.29 -8.24
CA ASP A 70 2.99 -28.56 -9.49
C ASP A 70 1.46 -28.61 -9.32
N LEU A 71 1.00 -29.19 -8.21
CA LEU A 71 -0.43 -29.33 -7.92
C LEU A 71 -1.04 -27.98 -7.52
N ALA A 72 -0.34 -27.22 -6.68
CA ALA A 72 -0.76 -25.89 -6.28
C ALA A 72 -0.85 -24.95 -7.49
N LEU A 73 0.19 -24.92 -8.33
CA LEU A 73 0.26 -24.12 -9.55
C LEU A 73 -0.85 -24.49 -10.54
N SER A 74 -1.11 -25.79 -10.74
CA SER A 74 -2.20 -26.27 -11.59
C SER A 74 -3.57 -25.81 -11.11
N GLU A 75 -3.84 -25.87 -9.81
CA GLU A 75 -5.10 -25.39 -9.23
C GLU A 75 -5.23 -23.86 -9.31
N LEU A 76 -4.15 -23.12 -9.04
CA LEU A 76 -4.14 -21.65 -9.15
C LEU A 76 -4.46 -21.20 -10.58
N ARG A 77 -3.86 -21.85 -11.59
CA ARG A 77 -4.16 -21.59 -13.00
C ARG A 77 -5.63 -21.86 -13.36
N ARG A 78 -6.25 -22.86 -12.72
CA ARG A 78 -7.68 -23.17 -12.92
C ARG A 78 -8.57 -22.11 -12.28
N LEU A 79 -8.21 -21.63 -11.10
CA LEU A 79 -8.96 -20.61 -10.33
C LEU A 79 -8.81 -19.19 -10.91
N LEU A 80 -7.72 -18.93 -11.63
CA LEU A 80 -7.35 -17.62 -12.20
C LEU A 80 -7.36 -17.67 -13.74
N PRO A 81 -8.55 -17.71 -14.37
CA PRO A 81 -8.68 -18.03 -15.79
C PRO A 81 -8.20 -16.91 -16.72
N ASP A 82 -8.27 -15.64 -16.30
CA ASP A 82 -7.99 -14.48 -17.13
C ASP A 82 -6.78 -13.67 -16.65
N ALA A 83 -6.17 -12.90 -17.57
CA ALA A 83 -4.96 -12.14 -17.32
C ALA A 83 -5.08 -11.14 -16.16
N ARG A 84 -6.28 -10.59 -15.93
CA ARG A 84 -6.52 -9.64 -14.85
C ARG A 84 -6.47 -10.35 -13.49
N SER A 85 -7.22 -11.43 -13.33
CA SER A 85 -7.24 -12.22 -12.10
C SER A 85 -5.83 -12.74 -11.72
N ARG A 86 -5.05 -13.13 -12.73
CA ARG A 86 -3.66 -13.57 -12.54
C ARG A 86 -2.74 -12.45 -12.07
N HIS A 87 -2.84 -11.28 -12.70
CA HIS A 87 -2.07 -10.11 -12.28
C HIS A 87 -2.39 -9.72 -10.84
N GLU A 88 -3.68 -9.69 -10.46
CA GLU A 88 -4.10 -9.41 -9.08
C GLU A 88 -3.59 -10.46 -8.08
N ALA A 89 -3.57 -11.74 -8.45
CA ALA A 89 -3.03 -12.80 -7.60
C ALA A 89 -1.52 -12.67 -7.38
N VAL A 90 -0.74 -12.35 -8.43
CA VAL A 90 0.71 -12.12 -8.32
C VAL A 90 1.00 -10.87 -7.48
N VAL A 91 0.20 -9.82 -7.61
CA VAL A 91 0.28 -8.63 -6.76
C VAL A 91 -0.01 -8.98 -5.29
N ALA A 92 -1.03 -9.78 -4.99
CA ALA A 92 -1.32 -10.20 -3.61
C ALA A 92 -0.21 -11.13 -3.06
N ALA A 93 0.34 -12.02 -3.88
CA ALA A 93 1.46 -12.88 -3.53
C ALA A 93 2.74 -12.08 -3.22
N THR A 94 3.00 -11.04 -4.00
CA THR A 94 4.10 -10.07 -3.81
C THR A 94 4.02 -9.41 -2.42
N LEU A 95 2.81 -9.04 -1.98
CA LEU A 95 2.60 -8.49 -0.63
C LEU A 95 2.93 -9.50 0.48
N CYS A 96 2.63 -10.79 0.26
CA CYS A 96 2.94 -11.82 1.24
C CYS A 96 4.46 -11.92 1.51
N VAL A 97 5.30 -11.77 0.48
CA VAL A 97 6.77 -11.73 0.64
C VAL A 97 7.21 -10.49 1.42
N LEU A 98 6.67 -9.31 1.06
CA LEU A 98 7.08 -8.04 1.66
C LEU A 98 6.61 -7.87 3.11
N MET A 99 5.63 -8.65 3.57
CA MET A 99 5.09 -8.60 4.93
C MET A 99 5.74 -9.59 5.89
N SER A 100 6.63 -10.45 5.42
CA SER A 100 7.45 -11.29 6.30
C SER A 100 8.37 -10.41 7.14
N ASP A 101 8.45 -10.68 8.45
CA ASP A 101 9.32 -9.94 9.38
C ASP A 101 10.80 -9.98 8.97
N GLU A 102 11.23 -11.06 8.30
CA GLU A 102 12.54 -11.22 7.68
C GLU A 102 12.37 -11.51 6.18
N PHE A 103 13.35 -11.13 5.36
CA PHE A 103 13.35 -11.52 3.95
C PHE A 103 13.30 -13.04 3.80
N ASP A 104 12.40 -13.52 2.93
CA ASP A 104 12.13 -14.94 2.71
C ASP A 104 12.49 -15.37 1.28
N PRO A 105 13.74 -15.78 1.02
CA PRO A 105 14.18 -16.18 -0.32
C PRO A 105 13.38 -17.35 -0.91
N ALA A 106 12.86 -18.24 -0.07
CA ALA A 106 12.07 -19.38 -0.54
C ALA A 106 10.66 -18.94 -0.98
N GLY A 107 10.06 -17.98 -0.28
CA GLY A 107 8.81 -17.33 -0.70
C GLY A 107 8.99 -16.52 -1.99
N GLU A 108 10.14 -15.85 -2.15
CA GLU A 108 10.52 -15.13 -3.36
C GLU A 108 10.67 -16.07 -4.58
N GLU A 109 11.39 -17.18 -4.44
CA GLU A 109 11.52 -18.19 -5.50
C GLU A 109 10.13 -18.72 -5.92
N ALA A 110 9.25 -18.97 -4.94
CA ALA A 110 7.87 -19.35 -5.21
C ALA A 110 7.07 -18.23 -5.92
N LEU A 111 7.30 -16.95 -5.59
CA LEU A 111 6.66 -15.82 -6.27
C LEU A 111 7.04 -15.78 -7.75
N LEU A 112 8.33 -15.96 -8.07
CA LEU A 112 8.80 -15.99 -9.45
C LEU A 112 8.23 -17.18 -10.23
N ALA A 113 8.21 -18.37 -9.62
CA ALA A 113 7.59 -19.56 -10.21
C ALA A 113 6.09 -19.36 -10.48
N LEU A 114 5.37 -18.74 -9.55
CA LEU A 114 3.96 -18.40 -9.72
C LEU A 114 3.74 -17.41 -10.88
N ALA A 115 4.56 -16.36 -10.95
CA ALA A 115 4.45 -15.34 -12.00
C ALA A 115 4.69 -15.94 -13.39
N ASP A 116 5.70 -16.80 -13.54
CA ASP A 116 6.01 -17.51 -14.78
C ASP A 116 4.86 -18.45 -15.19
N GLU A 117 4.35 -19.29 -14.27
CA GLU A 117 3.24 -20.21 -14.56
C GLU A 117 1.97 -19.48 -15.00
N LEU A 118 1.66 -18.35 -14.35
CA LEU A 118 0.50 -17.53 -14.68
C LEU A 118 0.72 -16.68 -15.94
N GLY A 119 1.96 -16.58 -16.44
CA GLY A 119 2.34 -15.75 -17.59
C GLY A 119 2.19 -14.26 -17.30
N VAL A 120 2.49 -13.85 -16.07
CA VAL A 120 2.43 -12.45 -15.63
C VAL A 120 3.85 -11.91 -15.60
N ASP A 121 4.14 -10.97 -16.49
CA ASP A 121 5.35 -10.16 -16.40
C ASP A 121 5.17 -9.18 -15.23
N SER A 122 5.84 -9.43 -14.12
CA SER A 122 5.71 -8.64 -12.90
C SER A 122 7.01 -7.90 -12.61
N GLU A 123 7.06 -6.64 -13.04
CA GLU A 123 8.13 -5.71 -12.68
C GLU A 123 8.25 -5.59 -11.14
N ALA A 124 7.15 -5.72 -10.40
CA ALA A 124 7.14 -5.76 -8.94
C ALA A 124 7.87 -6.98 -8.36
N ALA A 125 7.67 -8.19 -8.91
CA ALA A 125 8.39 -9.38 -8.47
C ALA A 125 9.90 -9.27 -8.75
N ALA A 126 10.28 -8.72 -9.91
CA ALA A 126 11.68 -8.46 -10.25
C ALA A 126 12.34 -7.41 -9.34
N VAL A 127 11.59 -6.39 -8.91
CA VAL A 127 12.09 -5.38 -7.96
C VAL A 127 12.28 -5.98 -6.57
N ILE A 128 11.40 -6.86 -6.11
CA ILE A 128 11.57 -7.59 -4.84
C ILE A 128 12.81 -8.49 -4.87
N GLU A 129 13.01 -9.22 -5.97
CA GLU A 129 14.21 -10.05 -6.15
C GLU A 129 15.50 -9.23 -6.06
N GLN A 130 15.54 -8.05 -6.69
CA GLN A 130 16.70 -7.17 -6.64
C GLN A 130 16.96 -6.60 -5.24
N ILE A 131 15.90 -6.37 -4.46
CA ILE A 131 15.99 -5.89 -3.08
C ILE A 131 16.57 -6.97 -2.16
N CYS A 132 16.15 -8.23 -2.31
CA CYS A 132 16.56 -9.33 -1.44
C CYS A 132 18.01 -9.80 -1.70
N ASN A 133 18.50 -9.67 -2.93
CA ASN A 133 19.82 -10.18 -3.35
C ASN A 133 21.01 -9.20 -3.15
N ASP A 134 21.05 -8.48 -2.02
CA ASP A 134 22.18 -7.61 -1.58
C ASP A 134 22.58 -6.45 -2.53
N SER A 135 21.74 -6.13 -3.52
CA SER A 135 21.83 -4.87 -4.29
C SER A 135 20.91 -3.78 -3.72
N ALA A 136 20.59 -3.85 -2.42
CA ALA A 136 19.56 -3.06 -1.74
C ALA A 136 19.67 -1.54 -1.94
N ALA A 137 20.89 -1.00 -2.06
CA ALA A 137 21.06 0.44 -2.33
C ALA A 137 20.68 0.84 -3.77
N VAL A 138 21.04 0.02 -4.76
CA VAL A 138 20.70 0.27 -6.17
C VAL A 138 19.22 -0.01 -6.40
N ALA A 139 18.73 -1.16 -5.93
CA ALA A 139 17.33 -1.55 -6.01
C ALA A 139 16.43 -0.58 -5.23
N GLY A 140 16.84 -0.16 -4.04
CA GLY A 140 16.14 0.85 -3.25
C GLY A 140 16.10 2.21 -3.92
N SER A 141 17.20 2.64 -4.56
CA SER A 141 17.19 3.89 -5.33
C SER A 141 16.32 3.79 -6.57
N ASP A 142 16.26 2.63 -7.22
CA ASP A 142 15.40 2.40 -8.38
C ASP A 142 13.92 2.38 -7.99
N LEU A 143 13.57 1.63 -6.95
CA LEU A 143 12.25 1.61 -6.35
C LEU A 143 11.78 3.03 -5.99
N PHE A 144 12.66 3.84 -5.39
CA PHE A 144 12.32 5.22 -5.04
C PHE A 144 12.08 6.11 -6.27
N ARG A 145 12.84 5.93 -7.36
CA ARG A 145 12.59 6.67 -8.63
C ARG A 145 11.24 6.30 -9.23
N HIS A 146 10.90 5.02 -9.26
CA HIS A 146 9.60 4.54 -9.73
C HIS A 146 8.46 5.09 -8.87
N PHE A 147 8.61 5.08 -7.54
CA PHE A 147 7.66 5.73 -6.62
C PHE A 147 7.47 7.22 -6.95
N LEU A 148 8.55 7.98 -7.13
CA LEU A 148 8.44 9.41 -7.47
C LEU A 148 7.76 9.63 -8.83
N ALA A 149 8.02 8.76 -9.81
CA ALA A 149 7.40 8.84 -11.13
C ALA A 149 5.91 8.48 -11.07
N GLU A 150 5.54 7.49 -10.26
CA GLU A 150 4.14 7.10 -10.01
C GLU A 150 3.36 8.22 -9.31
N ARG A 151 4.00 8.96 -8.40
CA ARG A 151 3.36 9.97 -7.54
C ARG A 151 3.49 11.41 -8.04
N SER A 152 4.04 11.62 -9.22
CA SER A 152 4.19 12.96 -9.80
C SER A 152 3.89 12.96 -11.30
N ASP A 153 3.85 14.14 -11.90
CA ASP A 153 3.72 14.29 -13.36
C ASP A 153 5.09 14.28 -14.08
N VAL A 154 6.16 13.91 -13.38
CA VAL A 154 7.53 13.89 -13.93
C VAL A 154 7.88 12.48 -14.38
N SER A 155 8.40 12.35 -15.60
CA SER A 155 8.76 11.03 -16.14
C SER A 155 9.93 10.40 -15.39
N LEU A 156 9.96 9.07 -15.37
CA LEU A 156 11.04 8.28 -14.79
C LEU A 156 12.42 8.66 -15.36
N GLU A 157 12.50 8.95 -16.67
CA GLU A 157 13.74 9.41 -17.32
C GLU A 157 14.25 10.72 -16.70
N VAL A 158 13.36 11.70 -16.50
CA VAL A 158 13.72 13.00 -15.91
C VAL A 158 14.10 12.85 -14.43
N ILE A 159 13.36 12.05 -13.67
CA ILE A 159 13.68 11.75 -12.27
C ILE A 159 15.06 11.07 -12.18
N THR A 160 15.32 10.09 -13.03
CA THR A 160 16.58 9.35 -13.08
C THR A 160 17.75 10.27 -13.40
N ASP A 161 17.62 11.11 -14.44
CA ASP A 161 18.65 12.05 -14.83
C ASP A 161 18.97 13.06 -13.71
N ARG A 162 17.94 13.66 -13.08
CA ARG A 162 18.13 14.60 -11.95
C ARG A 162 18.82 13.95 -10.76
N MET A 163 18.35 12.79 -10.33
CA MET A 163 18.95 12.06 -9.21
C MET A 163 20.39 11.64 -9.51
N SER A 164 20.71 11.25 -10.75
CA SER A 164 22.09 10.93 -11.16
C SER A 164 23.05 12.13 -11.06
N ARG A 165 22.50 13.35 -11.16
CA ARG A 165 23.21 14.62 -11.00
C ARG A 165 23.18 15.17 -9.57
N LEU A 166 22.62 14.41 -8.61
CA LEU A 166 22.41 14.84 -7.21
C LEU A 166 21.56 16.11 -7.10
N GLU A 167 20.63 16.30 -8.05
CA GLU A 167 19.65 17.38 -8.02
C GLU A 167 18.34 16.89 -7.40
N ASP A 168 17.60 17.80 -6.78
CA ASP A 168 16.26 17.49 -6.28
C ASP A 168 15.37 17.05 -7.45
N PRO A 169 14.85 15.81 -7.45
CA PRO A 169 14.09 15.29 -8.58
C PRO A 169 12.80 16.07 -8.78
N LEU A 170 12.26 16.62 -7.69
CA LEU A 170 11.00 17.35 -7.63
C LEU A 170 11.16 18.55 -6.69
N THR A 171 10.58 19.69 -7.08
CA THR A 171 10.57 20.91 -6.28
C THR A 171 9.16 21.50 -6.30
N THR A 172 8.81 22.26 -5.26
CA THR A 172 7.58 23.06 -5.23
C THR A 172 7.92 24.51 -5.56
N PRO A 173 7.35 25.07 -6.64
CA PRO A 173 7.44 26.50 -6.91
C PRO A 173 6.96 27.33 -5.72
N THR A 174 7.66 28.43 -5.43
CA THR A 174 7.34 29.29 -4.26
C THR A 174 5.92 29.84 -4.30
N ASP A 175 5.46 30.26 -5.48
CA ASP A 175 4.10 30.75 -5.69
C ASP A 175 3.04 29.67 -5.49
N GLU A 176 3.33 28.42 -5.88
CA GLU A 176 2.45 27.28 -5.60
C GLU A 176 2.36 27.00 -4.10
N TYR A 177 3.49 26.97 -3.39
CA TYR A 177 3.52 26.81 -1.93
C TYR A 177 2.75 27.92 -1.22
N GLU A 178 2.98 29.18 -1.59
CA GLU A 178 2.27 30.33 -1.01
C GLU A 178 0.76 30.25 -1.27
N ALA A 179 0.34 29.85 -2.48
CA ALA A 179 -1.07 29.65 -2.80
C ALA A 179 -1.70 28.54 -1.95
N TYR A 180 -1.00 27.42 -1.76
CA TYR A 180 -1.44 26.31 -0.93
C TYR A 180 -1.59 26.70 0.54
N VAL A 181 -0.59 27.38 1.13
CA VAL A 181 -0.66 27.87 2.50
C VAL A 181 -1.81 28.88 2.67
N ASN A 182 -2.01 29.79 1.71
CA ASN A 182 -3.12 30.73 1.73
C ASN A 182 -4.50 30.06 1.59
N LEU A 183 -4.59 28.92 0.89
CA LEU A 183 -5.80 28.11 0.82
C LEU A 183 -6.10 27.45 2.17
N LEU A 184 -5.12 26.77 2.76
CA LEU A 184 -5.26 26.14 4.08
C LEU A 184 -5.70 27.14 5.17
N ASN A 185 -5.11 28.33 5.19
CA ASN A 185 -5.44 29.37 6.17
C ASN A 185 -6.87 29.92 6.05
N ARG A 186 -7.56 29.71 4.92
CA ARG A 186 -8.94 30.17 4.67
C ARG A 186 -9.97 29.05 4.79
N CYS A 187 -9.53 27.81 5.00
CA CYS A 187 -10.41 26.66 5.11
C CYS A 187 -11.27 26.78 6.40
N PRO A 188 -12.59 26.55 6.30
CA PRO A 188 -13.49 26.64 7.46
C PRO A 188 -13.27 25.49 8.44
N ASP A 189 -13.60 25.71 9.71
CA ASP A 189 -13.56 24.63 10.72
C ASP A 189 -14.42 23.43 10.28
N GLY A 190 -13.88 22.22 10.45
CA GLY A 190 -14.53 20.98 10.01
C GLY A 190 -14.30 20.61 8.54
N SER A 191 -13.59 21.46 7.78
CA SER A 191 -13.18 21.13 6.41
C SER A 191 -11.97 20.20 6.36
N VAL A 192 -11.73 19.60 5.19
CA VAL A 192 -10.53 18.78 4.93
C VAL A 192 -9.24 19.56 5.19
N GLY A 193 -9.14 20.79 4.67
CA GLY A 193 -7.98 21.65 4.85
C GLY A 193 -7.78 22.10 6.30
N ALA A 194 -8.86 22.35 7.05
CA ALA A 194 -8.75 22.64 8.48
C ALA A 194 -8.24 21.42 9.27
N GLU A 195 -8.63 20.20 8.88
CA GLU A 195 -8.11 18.97 9.48
C GLU A 195 -6.64 18.73 9.12
N LEU A 196 -6.20 19.01 7.88
CA LEU A 196 -4.78 19.00 7.51
C LEU A 196 -3.95 19.97 8.37
N VAL A 197 -4.46 21.18 8.61
CA VAL A 197 -3.78 22.15 9.50
C VAL A 197 -3.68 21.61 10.93
N ARG A 198 -4.71 20.91 11.43
CA ARG A 198 -4.65 20.23 12.74
C ARG A 198 -3.63 19.11 12.74
N PHE A 199 -3.59 18.31 11.69
CA PHE A 199 -2.59 17.26 11.48
C PHE A 199 -1.18 17.80 11.60
N TYR A 200 -0.78 18.79 10.79
CA TYR A 200 0.57 19.37 10.83
C TYR A 200 0.92 19.93 12.22
N ARG A 201 -0.05 20.57 12.90
CA ARG A 201 0.15 21.09 14.26
C ARG A 201 0.33 20.00 15.31
N HIS A 202 -0.43 18.91 15.22
CA HIS A 202 -0.38 17.81 16.18
C HIS A 202 0.88 16.95 15.99
N THR A 203 1.25 16.67 14.73
CA THR A 203 2.43 15.85 14.41
C THR A 203 3.74 16.64 14.52
N GLY A 204 3.68 17.96 14.36
CA GLY A 204 4.85 18.82 14.26
C GLY A 204 5.56 18.70 12.91
N TYR A 205 4.92 18.09 11.91
CA TYR A 205 5.41 18.12 10.55
C TYR A 205 5.23 19.49 9.93
N ASP A 206 6.22 19.88 9.15
CA ASP A 206 6.16 21.08 8.34
C ASP A 206 5.21 20.88 7.14
N ILE A 207 4.66 21.97 6.63
CA ILE A 207 3.74 21.94 5.50
C ILE A 207 4.52 21.53 4.23
N PRO A 208 4.04 20.55 3.44
CA PRO A 208 4.68 20.13 2.19
C PRO A 208 4.95 21.28 1.22
N GLY A 209 6.10 21.20 0.52
CA GLY A 209 6.56 22.26 -0.38
C GLY A 209 7.31 23.40 0.31
N THR A 210 7.46 23.38 1.64
CA THR A 210 8.41 24.27 2.33
C THR A 210 9.81 24.08 1.75
N PRO A 211 10.59 25.15 1.51
CA PRO A 211 11.94 25.04 0.93
C PRO A 211 12.84 24.05 1.69
N GLY A 212 13.39 23.06 0.98
CA GLY A 212 14.25 22.02 1.56
C GLY A 212 13.49 20.80 2.08
N LEU A 213 12.16 20.77 1.99
CA LEU A 213 11.32 19.62 2.32
C LEU A 213 10.79 18.95 1.06
N PRO A 214 10.25 17.72 1.17
CA PRO A 214 9.73 17.02 0.00
C PRO A 214 8.56 17.80 -0.65
N PRO A 215 8.36 17.61 -1.96
CA PRO A 215 7.49 18.45 -2.77
C PRO A 215 6.02 18.28 -2.40
N LEU A 216 5.28 19.38 -2.50
CA LEU A 216 3.82 19.45 -2.32
C LEU A 216 3.06 18.45 -3.21
N SER A 217 3.53 18.22 -4.44
CA SER A 217 2.89 17.30 -5.39
C SER A 217 2.87 15.85 -4.91
N VAL A 218 3.84 15.45 -4.07
CA VAL A 218 3.92 14.09 -3.52
C VAL A 218 3.39 14.06 -2.10
N LEU A 219 3.97 14.87 -1.19
CA LEU A 219 3.59 14.81 0.22
C LEU A 219 2.25 15.45 0.53
N GLY A 220 1.84 16.53 -0.17
CA GLY A 220 0.54 17.15 0.10
C GLY A 220 -0.63 16.20 -0.18
N ASN A 221 -0.56 15.46 -1.29
CA ASN A 221 -1.54 14.43 -1.61
C ASN A 221 -1.42 13.21 -0.68
N HIS A 222 -0.21 12.75 -0.34
CA HIS A 222 -0.01 11.68 0.65
C HIS A 222 -0.61 12.02 2.02
N ASP A 223 -0.33 13.21 2.56
CA ASP A 223 -0.84 13.65 3.87
C ASP A 223 -2.38 13.71 3.86
N LEU A 224 -2.98 14.08 2.72
CA LEU A 224 -4.43 14.02 2.54
C LEU A 224 -4.98 12.58 2.69
N HIS A 225 -4.23 11.55 2.30
CA HIS A 225 -4.68 10.15 2.45
C HIS A 225 -4.84 9.78 3.92
N HIS A 226 -3.97 10.26 4.81
CA HIS A 226 -4.14 10.10 6.26
C HIS A 226 -5.46 10.73 6.73
N ILE A 227 -5.76 11.95 6.25
CA ILE A 227 -6.99 12.66 6.62
C ILE A 227 -8.23 11.96 6.10
N LEU A 228 -8.22 11.48 4.86
CA LEU A 228 -9.38 10.80 4.29
C LEU A 228 -9.56 9.40 4.90
N ALA A 229 -8.49 8.60 5.00
CA ALA A 229 -8.55 7.23 5.49
C ALA A 229 -8.60 7.12 7.02
N GLY A 230 -8.21 8.16 7.76
CA GLY A 230 -8.20 8.18 9.22
C GLY A 230 -7.10 7.33 9.85
N TYR A 231 -5.94 7.23 9.20
CA TYR A 231 -4.75 6.59 9.77
C TYR A 231 -3.77 7.66 10.26
N SER A 232 -3.22 7.49 11.46
CA SER A 232 -2.19 8.41 11.99
C SER A 232 -0.86 8.23 11.25
N THR A 233 0.23 8.79 11.79
CA THR A 233 1.59 8.66 11.24
C THR A 233 2.51 7.91 12.19
N SER A 234 1.96 6.96 12.96
CA SER A 234 2.78 5.94 13.62
C SER A 234 3.36 5.00 12.55
N ASN A 235 4.49 4.35 12.80
CA ASN A 235 5.11 3.45 11.81
C ASN A 235 4.11 2.38 11.29
N VAL A 236 3.24 1.87 12.17
CA VAL A 236 2.20 0.91 11.79
C VAL A 236 1.12 1.58 10.93
N ASP A 237 0.68 2.78 11.29
CA ASP A 237 -0.34 3.50 10.53
C ASP A 237 0.15 4.01 9.17
N GLU A 238 1.45 4.29 9.02
CA GLU A 238 2.07 4.53 7.71
C GLU A 238 1.94 3.31 6.79
N VAL A 239 2.16 2.10 7.32
CA VAL A 239 1.93 0.87 6.56
C VAL A 239 0.45 0.66 6.28
N ASN A 240 -0.43 0.91 7.24
CA ASN A 240 -1.88 0.78 7.05
C ASN A 240 -2.44 1.75 5.99
N VAL A 241 -2.00 3.02 5.99
CA VAL A 241 -2.45 3.99 4.97
C VAL A 241 -1.90 3.62 3.60
N ALA A 242 -0.68 3.08 3.51
CA ALA A 242 -0.13 2.62 2.25
C ALA A 242 -0.87 1.39 1.72
N MET A 243 -1.21 0.44 2.59
CA MET A 243 -2.03 -0.71 2.26
C MET A 243 -3.42 -0.29 1.74
N TYR A 244 -4.08 0.61 2.46
CA TYR A 244 -5.35 1.21 2.04
C TYR A 244 -5.23 1.88 0.67
N THR A 245 -4.20 2.71 0.48
CA THR A 245 -3.99 3.48 -0.75
C THR A 245 -3.74 2.55 -1.94
N ALA A 246 -2.84 1.57 -1.79
CA ALA A 246 -2.53 0.61 -2.84
C ALA A 246 -3.74 -0.26 -3.20
N SER A 247 -4.58 -0.61 -2.22
CA SER A 247 -5.79 -1.40 -2.45
C SER A 247 -6.92 -0.59 -3.11
N ASN A 248 -6.91 0.73 -2.95
CA ASN A 248 -7.86 1.66 -3.55
C ASN A 248 -7.47 2.07 -4.99
N SER A 249 -6.16 2.16 -5.24
CA SER A 249 -5.61 2.70 -6.47
C SER A 249 -5.91 1.83 -7.69
N THR A 250 -6.15 2.51 -8.82
CA THR A 250 -6.56 1.89 -10.08
C THR A 250 -5.45 1.85 -11.13
N ASP A 251 -4.42 2.68 -10.97
CA ASP A 251 -3.33 2.85 -11.95
C ASP A 251 -1.93 2.79 -11.31
N GLY A 252 -1.78 2.07 -10.20
CA GLY A 252 -0.50 1.93 -9.48
C GLY A 252 -0.68 1.80 -7.98
N GLY A 253 0.37 1.96 -7.19
CA GLY A 253 0.30 1.93 -5.72
C GLY A 253 1.13 0.82 -5.08
N MET A 254 1.54 -0.15 -5.88
CA MET A 254 2.45 -1.22 -5.43
C MET A 254 3.85 -0.69 -5.14
N TYR A 255 4.37 0.25 -5.95
CA TYR A 255 5.66 0.88 -5.66
C TYR A 255 5.60 1.72 -4.40
N TYR A 256 4.52 2.46 -4.19
CA TYR A 256 4.31 3.20 -2.94
C TYR A 256 4.29 2.27 -1.72
N LEU A 257 3.49 1.19 -1.77
CA LEU A 257 3.41 0.23 -0.67
C LEU A 257 4.74 -0.50 -0.43
N ALA A 258 5.46 -0.87 -1.50
CA ALA A 258 6.79 -1.46 -1.38
C ALA A 258 7.78 -0.50 -0.70
N VAL A 259 7.82 0.78 -1.10
CA VAL A 259 8.67 1.78 -0.44
C VAL A 259 8.33 1.91 1.05
N VAL A 260 7.05 1.92 1.39
CA VAL A 260 6.58 2.03 2.78
C VAL A 260 6.92 0.80 3.61
N LEU A 261 6.69 -0.41 3.09
CA LEU A 261 7.08 -1.65 3.77
C LEU A 261 8.60 -1.71 3.95
N MET A 262 9.36 -1.35 2.92
CA MET A 262 10.82 -1.31 3.03
C MET A 262 11.30 -0.32 4.09
N GLN A 263 10.73 0.89 4.13
CA GLN A 263 11.11 1.95 5.05
C GLN A 263 10.71 1.68 6.51
N TRP A 264 9.48 1.21 6.72
CA TRP A 264 8.86 1.17 8.05
C TRP A 264 8.73 -0.23 8.64
N HIS A 265 8.79 -1.27 7.81
CA HIS A 265 8.78 -2.66 8.25
C HIS A 265 10.18 -3.28 8.15
N HIS A 266 10.86 -3.16 7.01
CA HIS A 266 12.22 -3.73 6.83
C HIS A 266 13.37 -2.81 7.28
N ASN A 267 13.06 -1.62 7.81
CA ASN A 267 14.05 -0.65 8.31
C ASN A 267 15.11 -0.25 7.26
N VAL A 268 14.71 -0.12 5.99
CA VAL A 268 15.58 0.29 4.88
C VAL A 268 15.37 1.77 4.57
N LYS A 269 16.44 2.57 4.68
CA LYS A 269 16.40 4.01 4.38
C LYS A 269 16.21 4.23 2.87
N LEU A 270 15.00 4.60 2.46
CA LEU A 270 14.66 4.94 1.06
C LEU A 270 14.32 6.42 0.87
N SER A 271 13.83 7.08 1.91
CA SER A 271 13.40 8.48 1.88
C SER A 271 14.24 9.34 2.83
N PRO A 272 14.07 10.68 2.82
CA PRO A 272 14.71 11.56 3.80
C PRO A 272 14.34 11.24 5.27
N PHE A 273 13.21 10.57 5.52
CA PHE A 273 12.74 10.20 6.86
C PHE A 273 13.54 9.02 7.44
N GLU A 274 13.79 9.01 8.75
CA GLU A 274 14.50 7.90 9.39
C GLU A 274 13.66 6.62 9.31
N PRO A 275 14.26 5.47 8.95
CA PRO A 275 13.55 4.20 8.87
C PRO A 275 13.27 3.68 10.27
N ALA A 276 12.34 2.75 10.32
CA ALA A 276 12.05 2.01 11.52
C ALA A 276 11.69 0.56 11.18
N HIS A 277 11.62 -0.28 12.21
CA HIS A 277 11.04 -1.61 12.13
C HIS A 277 9.76 -1.62 12.96
N CYS A 278 8.61 -1.77 12.30
CA CYS A 278 7.34 -2.05 12.95
C CYS A 278 6.94 -3.51 12.73
N VAL A 279 6.39 -4.11 13.78
CA VAL A 279 5.77 -5.44 13.70
C VAL A 279 4.37 -5.23 13.16
N LEU A 280 4.06 -5.96 12.09
CA LEU A 280 2.77 -5.86 11.42
C LEU A 280 1.71 -6.65 12.18
N ASP A 281 0.49 -6.08 12.25
CA ASP A 281 -0.70 -6.79 12.72
C ASP A 281 -1.49 -7.29 11.50
N PRO A 282 -1.54 -8.61 11.25
CA PRO A 282 -2.31 -9.21 10.17
C PRO A 282 -3.75 -8.69 10.05
N THR A 283 -4.42 -8.51 11.17
CA THR A 283 -5.83 -8.11 11.20
C THR A 283 -5.98 -6.67 10.75
N GLN A 284 -5.16 -5.77 11.28
CA GLN A 284 -5.21 -4.34 10.91
C GLN A 284 -4.85 -4.13 9.44
N LEU A 285 -3.87 -4.86 8.92
CA LEU A 285 -3.50 -4.78 7.51
C LEU A 285 -4.60 -5.32 6.58
N ALA A 286 -5.20 -6.45 6.94
CA ALA A 286 -6.33 -6.99 6.18
C ALA A 286 -7.53 -6.04 6.19
N GLU A 287 -7.83 -5.42 7.33
CA GLU A 287 -8.83 -4.36 7.43
C GLU A 287 -8.48 -3.16 6.55
N ALA A 288 -7.23 -2.70 6.54
CA ALA A 288 -6.79 -1.60 5.70
C ALA A 288 -6.93 -1.91 4.21
N ALA A 289 -6.54 -3.11 3.79
CA ALA A 289 -6.66 -3.58 2.42
C ALA A 289 -8.12 -3.62 1.97
N TRP A 290 -8.99 -4.21 2.79
CA TRP A 290 -10.43 -4.26 2.51
C TRP A 290 -11.07 -2.89 2.45
N ARG A 291 -10.73 -1.98 3.38
CA ARG A 291 -11.21 -0.61 3.37
C ARG A 291 -10.80 0.10 2.08
N GLY A 292 -9.54 -0.03 1.68
CA GLY A 292 -9.04 0.58 0.45
C GLY A 292 -9.76 0.05 -0.79
N ALA A 293 -9.89 -1.27 -0.89
CA ALA A 293 -10.60 -1.92 -1.99
C ALA A 293 -12.09 -1.55 -2.04
N SER A 294 -12.70 -1.30 -0.88
CA SER A 294 -14.13 -0.99 -0.73
C SER A 294 -14.45 0.48 -0.96
N THR A 295 -13.45 1.36 -0.91
CA THR A 295 -13.63 2.78 -1.19
C THR A 295 -13.96 3.01 -2.67
N GLY A 296 -15.05 3.71 -2.94
CA GLY A 296 -15.60 3.88 -4.29
C GLY A 296 -14.84 4.84 -5.22
N PHE A 297 -13.92 5.64 -4.66
CA PHE A 297 -13.12 6.63 -5.39
C PHE A 297 -11.62 6.36 -5.24
N ASP A 298 -10.86 6.48 -6.32
CA ASP A 298 -9.40 6.38 -6.29
C ASP A 298 -8.77 7.69 -5.82
N VAL A 299 -8.39 7.76 -4.54
CA VAL A 299 -7.76 8.97 -3.97
C VAL A 299 -6.33 9.19 -4.48
N SER A 300 -5.75 8.19 -5.13
CA SER A 300 -4.40 8.23 -5.70
C SER A 300 -4.36 8.59 -7.17
N ASP A 301 -5.53 8.70 -7.83
CA ASP A 301 -5.63 9.17 -9.20
C ASP A 301 -4.86 10.50 -9.29
N ARG A 302 -4.05 10.71 -10.33
CA ARG A 302 -3.29 11.96 -10.50
C ARG A 302 -4.10 13.04 -11.21
N SER A 303 -5.19 12.65 -11.87
CA SER A 303 -6.00 13.53 -12.70
C SER A 303 -7.02 14.37 -11.91
N TRP A 304 -7.32 13.99 -10.66
CA TRP A 304 -8.22 14.76 -9.80
C TRP A 304 -7.51 15.92 -9.09
N ASP A 305 -8.23 17.04 -8.95
CA ASP A 305 -7.75 18.20 -8.21
C ASP A 305 -8.08 18.06 -6.72
N TRP A 306 -7.22 17.35 -6.00
CA TRP A 306 -7.38 17.17 -4.56
C TRP A 306 -7.36 18.49 -3.77
N LYS A 307 -6.78 19.57 -4.30
CA LYS A 307 -6.76 20.87 -3.60
C LYS A 307 -8.16 21.50 -3.58
N ALA A 308 -9.02 21.14 -4.54
CA ALA A 308 -10.38 21.66 -4.64
C ALA A 308 -11.26 21.24 -3.45
N ILE A 309 -10.99 20.11 -2.81
CA ILE A 309 -11.80 19.60 -1.69
C ILE A 309 -11.36 20.18 -0.33
N LEU A 310 -10.24 20.90 -0.26
CA LEU A 310 -9.71 21.43 1.00
C LEU A 310 -10.68 22.35 1.75
N PRO A 311 -11.42 23.25 1.08
CA PRO A 311 -12.42 24.08 1.74
C PRO A 311 -13.69 23.33 2.16
N GLU A 312 -13.91 22.12 1.62
CA GLU A 312 -15.15 21.37 1.78
C GLU A 312 -15.18 20.56 3.09
N SER A 313 -16.38 20.29 3.60
CA SER A 313 -16.61 19.52 4.83
C SER A 313 -16.00 18.12 4.74
N LEU A 314 -15.15 17.74 5.71
CA LEU A 314 -14.53 16.41 5.71
C LEU A 314 -15.55 15.28 5.76
N VAL A 315 -16.66 15.48 6.47
CA VAL A 315 -17.74 14.49 6.56
C VAL A 315 -18.42 14.30 5.21
N GLU A 316 -18.70 15.41 4.51
CA GLU A 316 -19.39 15.38 3.22
C GLU A 316 -18.47 14.82 2.13
N VAL A 317 -17.20 15.23 2.11
CA VAL A 317 -16.19 14.69 1.18
C VAL A 317 -16.01 13.19 1.38
N ARG A 318 -15.87 12.70 2.63
CA ARG A 318 -15.76 11.26 2.88
C ARG A 318 -17.00 10.49 2.40
N ALA A 319 -18.20 11.06 2.54
CA ALA A 319 -19.42 10.45 2.04
C ALA A 319 -19.51 10.47 0.51
N GLU A 320 -19.09 11.58 -0.13
CA GLU A 320 -19.11 11.74 -1.59
C GLU A 320 -18.12 10.81 -2.29
N LEU A 321 -16.91 10.67 -1.73
CA LEU A 321 -15.87 9.78 -2.24
C LEU A 321 -16.08 8.32 -1.83
N ASP A 322 -17.19 8.02 -1.13
CA ASP A 322 -17.52 6.68 -0.61
C ASP A 322 -16.35 6.07 0.19
N ILE A 323 -15.75 6.86 1.08
CA ILE A 323 -14.65 6.43 1.93
C ILE A 323 -15.17 5.43 2.95
N THR A 324 -14.64 4.20 2.90
CA THR A 324 -15.01 3.15 3.84
C THR A 324 -14.63 3.55 5.29
N PRO A 325 -15.58 3.58 6.25
CA PRO A 325 -15.31 3.94 7.63
C PRO A 325 -14.24 3.06 8.31
N GLY A 326 -13.62 3.58 9.36
CA GLY A 326 -12.58 2.90 10.13
C GLY A 326 -11.38 3.81 10.38
N GLY A 327 -10.20 3.21 10.46
CA GLY A 327 -8.96 3.92 10.77
C GLY A 327 -8.76 4.09 12.28
N THR A 328 -7.58 4.58 12.65
CA THR A 328 -7.17 4.78 14.05
C THR A 328 -7.52 6.16 14.58
N VAL A 329 -7.77 7.14 13.69
CA VAL A 329 -8.06 8.52 14.04
C VAL A 329 -9.49 8.90 13.60
N PRO A 330 -10.41 9.14 14.56
CA PRO A 330 -11.74 9.65 14.23
C PRO A 330 -11.66 11.11 13.76
N ILE A 331 -12.72 11.60 13.11
CA ILE A 331 -12.80 13.01 12.68
C ILE A 331 -12.65 13.94 13.89
N GLY A 332 -11.73 14.90 13.80
CA GLY A 332 -11.39 15.81 14.90
C GLY A 332 -10.57 15.17 16.03
N GLY A 333 -10.07 13.95 15.83
CA GLY A 333 -9.17 13.24 16.73
C GLY A 333 -7.79 13.89 16.84
N LYS A 334 -6.98 13.41 17.79
CA LYS A 334 -5.58 13.82 17.91
C LYS A 334 -4.73 12.98 16.95
N TRP A 335 -3.87 13.64 16.19
CA TRP A 335 -2.92 12.98 15.30
C TRP A 335 -1.64 12.73 16.10
N ASP A 336 -1.12 11.50 16.05
CA ASP A 336 0.16 11.14 16.64
C ASP A 336 1.21 10.91 15.55
N ALA A 337 2.43 11.34 15.81
CA ALA A 337 3.58 11.16 14.93
C ALA A 337 4.56 10.15 15.51
N LEU A 338 4.92 9.15 14.71
CA LEU A 338 6.11 8.30 14.84
C LEU A 338 6.46 7.93 16.30
N GLY A 339 5.49 7.38 17.03
CA GLY A 339 5.70 6.81 18.36
C GLY A 339 5.96 7.83 19.47
N ARG A 340 5.57 9.11 19.32
CA ARG A 340 5.68 10.10 20.39
C ARG A 340 4.65 9.89 21.51
N GLY A 341 3.63 9.06 21.28
CA GLY A 341 2.63 8.75 22.27
C GLY A 341 1.69 9.93 22.49
N LEU A 342 0.42 9.62 22.70
CA LEU A 342 -0.56 10.61 23.12
C LEU A 342 -0.32 10.94 24.59
N ASP A 343 0.49 11.98 24.85
CA ASP A 343 0.49 12.65 26.17
C ASP A 343 -0.92 13.13 26.55
#